data_AF-A0A7X7E5C4-F1
#
_entry.id   AF-A0A7X7E5C4-F1
#
_cell.length_a   1.000
_cell.length_b   1.000
_cell.length_c   1.000
_cell.angle_alpha   90.00
_cell.angle_beta   90.00
_cell.angle_gamma   90.00
#
_symmetry.space_group_name_H-M   'P 1'
#
loop_
_entity.id
_entity.type
_entity.pdbx_description
1 polymer ?
#
loop_
_entity_poly.entity_id
_entity_poly.type
_entity_poly.pdbx_seq_one_letter_code
_entity_poly.pdbx_strand_id
1 'polypeptide(L)'
;MMTKHKPYTIAFFANNFHSEYCHIMYSGIKNAVSELGISLITVGGGDLDNPQYNNARRNRVFDLVNTVDFDGIIFQSGSLLNYTSEQNFLKFCSQFDAIPAVHVGFKKDGFSSVVVDNKSGMRELVDHFIEVHNRKDIAFIRGPESCTDANERFLAYKESLDAHNIPFREDLVYTGTFLPDSGPKAISEFIDVKKITFDAVIGANDQMALFAMRDLIRRGIRVSI
;
A
#
# COMPACT_ATOMS: atom_id res chain seq x y z
N MET A 1 8.65 44.85 -19.75
CA MET A 1 8.37 43.48 -20.25
C MET A 1 8.32 42.58 -19.02
N MET A 2 7.14 42.21 -18.54
CA MET A 2 7.02 41.34 -17.37
C MET A 2 7.53 39.95 -17.77
N THR A 3 8.60 39.48 -17.13
CA THR A 3 9.08 38.11 -17.24
C THR A 3 7.95 37.19 -16.77
N LYS A 4 7.30 36.49 -17.70
CA LYS A 4 6.37 35.40 -17.35
C LYS A 4 7.19 34.36 -16.58
N HIS A 5 6.96 34.27 -15.28
CA HIS A 5 7.56 33.24 -14.44
C HIS A 5 7.14 31.88 -15.03
N LYS A 6 8.10 31.00 -15.31
CA LYS A 6 7.79 29.61 -15.68
C LYS A 6 6.95 29.01 -14.54
N PRO A 7 5.83 28.32 -14.82
CA PRO A 7 5.07 27.65 -13.78
C PRO A 7 5.97 26.61 -13.10
N TYR A 8 5.83 26.47 -11.78
CA TYR A 8 6.50 25.40 -11.05
C TYR A 8 6.16 24.05 -11.68
N THR A 9 7.12 23.14 -11.68
CA THR A 9 7.00 21.79 -12.23
C THR A 9 7.20 20.76 -11.13
N ILE A 10 6.17 19.97 -10.85
CA ILE A 10 6.22 18.89 -9.87
C ILE A 10 6.29 17.56 -10.59
N ALA A 11 7.24 16.71 -10.18
CA ALA A 11 7.31 15.34 -10.65
C ALA A 11 6.60 14.38 -9.68
N PHE A 12 5.79 13.46 -10.22
CA PHE A 12 5.11 12.43 -9.45
C PHE A 12 5.64 11.05 -9.82
N PHE A 13 6.30 10.39 -8.86
CA PHE A 13 6.93 9.09 -9.02
C PHE A 13 6.03 7.98 -8.46
N ALA A 14 5.71 6.98 -9.28
CA ALA A 14 4.88 5.84 -8.89
C ALA A 14 5.35 4.54 -9.56
N ASN A 15 4.99 3.40 -8.96
CA ASN A 15 5.30 2.07 -9.51
C ASN A 15 4.40 1.69 -10.72
N ASN A 16 3.27 2.36 -10.92
CA ASN A 16 2.37 2.23 -12.07
C ASN A 16 1.25 3.30 -12.02
N PHE A 17 0.45 3.39 -13.09
CA PHE A 17 -0.74 4.25 -13.18
C PHE A 17 -2.01 3.49 -13.59
N HIS A 18 -1.99 2.15 -13.53
CA HIS A 18 -3.14 1.33 -13.93
C HIS A 18 -3.91 0.78 -12.72
N SER A 19 -3.31 0.74 -11.53
CA SER A 19 -4.01 0.35 -10.32
C SER A 19 -4.98 1.46 -9.87
N GLU A 20 -6.11 1.08 -9.28
CA GLU A 20 -7.10 2.01 -8.74
C GLU A 20 -6.48 2.95 -7.70
N TYR A 21 -5.62 2.40 -6.82
CA TYR A 21 -4.86 3.18 -5.84
C TYR A 21 -4.02 4.30 -6.48
N CYS A 22 -3.23 3.97 -7.50
CA CYS A 22 -2.43 4.97 -8.22
C CYS A 22 -3.30 5.98 -8.98
N HIS A 23 -4.43 5.54 -9.54
CA HIS A 23 -5.32 6.41 -10.29
C HIS A 23 -6.01 7.46 -9.40
N ILE A 24 -6.47 7.06 -8.21
CA ILE A 24 -7.08 7.98 -7.23
C ILE A 24 -6.04 9.02 -6.78
N MET A 25 -4.84 8.57 -6.43
CA MET A 25 -3.72 9.45 -6.05
C MET A 25 -3.36 10.44 -7.17
N TYR A 26 -3.17 9.94 -8.39
CA TYR A 26 -2.88 10.77 -9.56
C TYR A 26 -3.97 11.81 -9.80
N SER A 27 -5.24 11.42 -9.70
CA SER A 27 -6.37 12.33 -9.92
C SER A 27 -6.40 13.45 -8.88
N GLY A 28 -6.17 13.13 -7.60
CA GLY A 28 -6.07 14.14 -6.54
C GLY A 28 -4.92 15.12 -6.76
N ILE A 29 -3.73 14.62 -7.09
CA ILE A 29 -2.55 15.45 -7.40
C ILE A 29 -2.81 16.32 -8.63
N LYS A 30 -3.36 15.74 -9.71
CA LYS A 30 -3.69 16.45 -10.96
C LYS A 30 -4.68 17.59 -10.73
N ASN A 31 -5.69 17.40 -9.88
CA ASN A 31 -6.63 18.46 -9.56
C ASN A 31 -5.94 19.59 -8.80
N ALA A 32 -5.18 19.27 -7.75
CA ALA A 32 -4.47 20.26 -6.94
C ALA A 32 -3.46 21.09 -7.74
N VAL A 33 -2.64 20.45 -8.58
CA VAL A 33 -1.65 21.18 -9.42
C VAL A 33 -2.33 22.03 -10.48
N SER A 34 -3.47 21.58 -11.03
CA SER A 34 -4.25 22.37 -12.00
C SER A 34 -4.83 23.64 -11.38
N GLU A 35 -5.36 23.56 -10.17
CA GLU A 35 -5.90 24.72 -9.44
C GLU A 35 -4.82 25.76 -9.12
N LEU A 36 -3.59 25.29 -8.88
CA LEU A 36 -2.44 26.14 -8.53
C LEU A 36 -1.65 26.63 -9.76
N GLY A 37 -2.02 26.22 -10.99
CA GLY A 37 -1.28 26.56 -12.20
C GLY A 37 0.12 25.93 -12.28
N ILE A 38 0.31 24.79 -11.64
CA ILE A 38 1.57 24.02 -11.57
C ILE A 38 1.56 22.95 -12.68
N SER A 39 2.71 22.74 -13.32
CA SER A 39 2.90 21.66 -14.30
C SER A 39 3.18 20.34 -13.58
N LEU A 40 2.53 19.25 -14.02
CA LEU A 40 2.73 17.91 -13.48
C LEU A 40 3.41 17.01 -14.51
N ILE A 41 4.53 16.40 -14.11
CA ILE A 41 5.21 15.35 -14.87
C ILE A 41 5.08 14.04 -14.11
N THR A 42 4.54 13.01 -14.74
CA THR A 42 4.39 11.68 -14.12
C THR A 42 5.51 10.75 -14.56
N VAL A 43 6.20 10.15 -13.59
CA VAL A 43 7.28 9.19 -13.82
C VAL A 43 6.84 7.81 -13.30
N GLY A 44 6.44 6.94 -14.21
CA GLY A 44 5.94 5.59 -13.90
C GLY A 44 6.99 4.52 -14.14
N GLY A 45 7.60 4.01 -13.08
CA GLY A 45 8.53 2.88 -13.12
C GLY A 45 7.83 1.56 -12.80
N GLY A 46 8.48 0.71 -12.03
CA GLY A 46 7.95 -0.48 -11.35
C GLY A 46 8.16 -0.36 -9.83
N ASP A 47 7.90 -1.44 -9.09
CA ASP A 47 8.32 -1.50 -7.69
C ASP A 47 9.84 -1.65 -7.63
N LEU A 48 10.47 -1.06 -6.61
CA LEU A 48 11.91 -1.21 -6.44
C LEU A 48 12.25 -2.63 -5.99
N ASP A 49 13.35 -3.19 -6.51
CA ASP A 49 13.84 -4.55 -6.24
C ASP A 49 12.84 -5.69 -6.49
N ASN A 50 11.77 -5.44 -7.26
CA ASN A 50 10.81 -6.47 -7.62
C ASN A 50 11.52 -7.62 -8.37
N PRO A 51 11.40 -8.89 -7.91
CA PRO A 51 12.08 -10.02 -8.55
C PRO A 51 11.51 -10.34 -9.93
N GLN A 52 10.33 -9.83 -10.28
CA GLN A 52 9.74 -10.04 -11.61
C GLN A 52 10.47 -9.20 -12.66
N TYR A 53 11.07 -9.91 -13.63
CA TYR A 53 11.89 -9.32 -14.69
C TYR A 53 11.25 -8.13 -15.42
N ASN A 54 9.97 -8.24 -15.78
CA ASN A 54 9.26 -7.18 -16.49
C ASN A 54 9.01 -5.95 -15.62
N ASN A 55 8.87 -6.13 -14.31
CA ASN A 55 8.68 -5.02 -13.37
C ASN A 55 10.00 -4.26 -13.19
N ALA A 56 11.09 -4.97 -12.90
CA ALA A 56 12.42 -4.38 -12.70
C ALA A 56 12.89 -3.55 -13.91
N ARG A 57 12.63 -4.00 -15.15
CA ARG A 57 13.02 -3.27 -16.37
C ARG A 57 12.34 -1.91 -16.53
N ARG A 58 11.18 -1.69 -15.91
CA ARG A 58 10.47 -0.40 -15.96
C ARG A 58 11.22 0.68 -15.18
N ASN A 59 12.04 0.31 -14.20
CA ASN A 59 12.80 1.26 -13.37
C ASN A 59 13.91 1.99 -14.12
N ARG A 60 14.31 1.53 -15.33
CA ARG A 60 15.24 2.27 -16.21
C ARG A 60 14.76 3.68 -16.56
N VAL A 61 13.45 3.93 -16.47
CA VAL A 61 12.91 5.28 -16.66
C VAL A 61 13.45 6.26 -15.62
N PHE A 62 13.72 5.80 -14.39
CA PHE A 62 14.23 6.65 -13.32
C PHE A 62 15.65 7.16 -13.61
N ASP A 63 16.48 6.35 -14.27
CA ASP A 63 17.84 6.74 -14.68
C ASP A 63 17.84 7.81 -15.80
N LEU A 64 16.72 7.94 -16.52
CA LEU A 64 16.56 8.89 -17.63
C LEU A 64 15.97 10.23 -17.19
N VAL A 65 15.55 10.33 -15.93
CA VAL A 65 14.94 11.56 -15.40
C VAL A 65 16.01 12.63 -15.24
N ASN A 66 15.87 13.71 -16.00
CA ASN A 66 16.70 14.90 -15.82
C ASN A 66 16.16 15.73 -14.64
N THR A 67 16.94 15.81 -13.56
CA THR A 67 16.54 16.48 -12.31
C THR A 67 16.52 18.01 -12.42
N VAL A 68 17.12 18.58 -13.46
CA VAL A 68 17.21 20.05 -13.67
C VAL A 68 15.86 20.67 -14.04
N ASP A 69 14.83 19.86 -14.32
CA ASP A 69 13.51 20.32 -14.78
C ASP A 69 12.43 20.42 -13.68
N PHE A 70 12.72 20.01 -12.43
CA PHE A 70 11.70 19.93 -11.37
C PHE A 70 11.96 20.89 -10.21
N ASP A 71 10.88 21.51 -9.74
CA ASP A 71 10.87 22.38 -8.56
C ASP A 71 10.47 21.61 -7.29
N GLY A 72 9.91 20.40 -7.44
CA GLY A 72 9.54 19.52 -6.35
C GLY A 72 9.17 18.11 -6.81
N ILE A 73 9.23 17.15 -5.89
CA ILE A 73 8.89 15.75 -6.15
C ILE A 73 7.82 15.25 -5.18
N ILE A 74 6.87 14.48 -5.68
CA ILE A 74 5.97 13.65 -4.89
C ILE A 74 6.34 12.19 -5.17
N PHE A 75 6.83 11.48 -4.16
CA PHE A 75 7.04 10.03 -4.23
C PHE A 75 5.82 9.30 -3.69
N GLN A 76 5.17 8.48 -4.53
CA GLN A 76 4.20 7.48 -4.08
C GLN A 76 4.93 6.31 -3.40
N SER A 77 5.54 6.61 -2.26
CA SER A 77 6.52 5.78 -1.56
C SER A 77 5.91 4.45 -1.14
N GLY A 78 4.67 4.45 -0.65
CA GLY A 78 3.97 3.21 -0.28
C GLY A 78 3.77 2.22 -1.43
N SER A 79 3.87 2.68 -2.69
CA SER A 79 3.84 1.80 -3.87
C SER A 79 5.23 1.33 -4.32
N LEU A 80 6.26 2.17 -4.15
CA LEU A 80 7.63 1.88 -4.59
C LEU A 80 8.35 0.93 -3.63
N LEU A 81 7.98 0.94 -2.35
CA LEU A 81 8.68 0.23 -1.27
C LEU A 81 8.26 -1.26 -1.12
N ASN A 82 7.26 -1.73 -1.87
CA ASN A 82 6.64 -3.05 -1.66
C ASN A 82 7.61 -4.25 -1.71
N TYR A 83 8.72 -4.15 -2.46
CA TYR A 83 9.67 -5.25 -2.67
C TYR A 83 11.11 -4.90 -2.31
N THR A 84 11.34 -3.73 -1.71
CA THR A 84 12.69 -3.26 -1.37
C THR A 84 12.82 -3.00 0.13
N SER A 85 14.05 -2.88 0.61
CA SER A 85 14.31 -2.44 1.98
C SER A 85 14.18 -0.93 2.10
N GLU A 86 13.90 -0.43 3.31
CA GLU A 86 13.93 1.02 3.56
C GLU A 86 15.28 1.63 3.17
N GLN A 87 16.39 0.94 3.45
CA GLN A 87 17.73 1.42 3.10
C GLN A 87 17.91 1.60 1.58
N ASN A 88 17.46 0.64 0.78
CA ASN A 88 17.53 0.70 -0.67
C ASN A 88 16.59 1.78 -1.23
N PHE A 89 15.38 1.91 -0.66
CA PHE A 89 14.46 2.98 -1.02
C PHE A 89 15.05 4.38 -0.75
N LEU A 90 15.67 4.58 0.41
CA LEU A 90 16.34 5.86 0.73
C LEU A 90 17.52 6.14 -0.21
N LYS A 91 18.28 5.11 -0.58
CA LYS A 91 19.37 5.24 -1.59
C LYS A 91 18.83 5.61 -2.97
N PHE A 92 17.64 5.14 -3.34
CA PHE A 92 16.96 5.56 -4.55
C PHE A 92 16.55 7.04 -4.45
N CYS A 93 15.93 7.45 -3.35
CA CYS A 93 15.52 8.85 -3.15
C CYS A 93 16.70 9.82 -3.09
N SER A 94 17.86 9.41 -2.57
CA SER A 94 19.04 10.28 -2.44
C SER A 94 19.60 10.76 -3.78
N GLN A 95 19.21 10.13 -4.89
CA GLN A 95 19.52 10.59 -6.25
C GLN A 95 18.85 11.95 -6.56
N PHE A 96 17.87 12.36 -5.74
CA PHE A 96 17.04 13.54 -5.92
C PHE A 96 17.14 14.56 -4.77
N ASP A 97 18.11 14.43 -3.86
CA ASP A 97 18.21 15.25 -2.63
C ASP A 97 18.33 16.77 -2.87
N ALA A 98 18.72 17.18 -4.07
CA ALA A 98 18.76 18.60 -4.45
C ALA A 98 17.37 19.22 -4.66
N ILE A 99 16.30 18.40 -4.72
CA ILE A 99 14.93 18.82 -5.01
C ILE A 99 14.05 18.56 -3.78
N PRO A 100 13.24 19.52 -3.32
CA PRO A 100 12.29 19.30 -2.24
C PRO A 100 11.32 18.15 -2.57
N ALA A 101 11.19 17.19 -1.64
CA ALA A 101 10.37 15.99 -1.85
C ALA A 101 9.33 15.80 -0.74
N VAL A 102 8.15 15.34 -1.15
CA VAL A 102 7.08 14.86 -0.26
C VAL A 102 6.82 13.38 -0.54
N HIS A 103 6.69 12.59 0.52
CA HIS A 103 6.45 11.15 0.46
C HIS A 103 5.00 10.83 0.80
N VAL A 104 4.36 9.98 -0.01
CA VAL A 104 3.03 9.43 0.30
C VAL A 104 3.13 7.97 0.69
N GLY A 105 2.63 7.62 1.88
CA GLY A 105 2.66 6.24 2.39
C GLY A 105 4.04 5.80 2.90
N PHE A 106 4.88 6.74 3.33
CA PHE A 106 6.15 6.47 4.00
C PHE A 106 6.41 7.55 5.05
N LYS A 107 6.70 7.14 6.29
CA LYS A 107 6.97 8.04 7.41
C LYS A 107 8.38 7.81 7.95
N LYS A 108 9.19 8.86 7.96
CA LYS A 108 10.53 8.85 8.54
C LYS A 108 10.90 10.26 9.01
N ASP A 109 11.61 10.36 10.13
CA ASP A 109 12.11 11.64 10.63
C ASP A 109 13.01 12.32 9.59
N GLY A 110 12.83 13.63 9.42
CA GLY A 110 13.54 14.43 8.42
C GLY A 110 12.89 14.45 7.03
N PHE A 111 11.83 13.68 6.79
CA PHE A 111 11.09 13.67 5.52
C PHE A 111 9.72 14.34 5.65
N SER A 112 9.31 15.09 4.62
CA SER A 112 7.94 15.57 4.51
C SER A 112 7.05 14.45 4.01
N SER A 113 6.01 14.09 4.77
CA SER A 113 5.20 12.91 4.48
C SER A 113 3.71 13.15 4.65
N VAL A 114 2.93 12.53 3.76
CA VAL A 114 1.49 12.35 3.88
C VAL A 114 1.23 10.86 4.10
N VAL A 115 0.63 10.53 5.24
CA VAL A 115 0.31 9.15 5.62
C VAL A 115 -1.12 9.05 6.11
N VAL A 116 -1.68 7.85 6.01
CA VAL A 116 -3.00 7.52 6.55
C VAL A 116 -2.84 6.97 7.96
N ASP A 117 -3.80 7.24 8.85
CA ASP A 117 -3.85 6.56 10.14
C ASP A 117 -4.35 5.11 9.97
N ASN A 118 -3.44 4.25 9.52
CA ASN A 118 -3.71 2.84 9.32
C ASN A 118 -4.08 2.11 10.62
N LYS A 119 -3.51 2.57 11.74
CA LYS A 119 -3.63 1.89 13.02
C LYS A 119 -5.04 2.06 13.57
N SER A 120 -5.53 3.30 13.63
CA SER A 120 -6.88 3.57 14.14
C SER A 120 -7.94 2.95 13.24
N GLY A 121 -7.85 3.12 11.91
CA GLY A 121 -8.83 2.56 10.98
C GLY A 121 -8.88 1.02 11.00
N MET A 122 -7.74 0.35 11.15
CA MET A 122 -7.72 -1.12 11.25
C MET A 122 -8.22 -1.61 12.61
N ARG A 123 -7.93 -0.88 13.70
CA ARG A 123 -8.49 -1.19 15.02
C ARG A 123 -10.02 -1.11 14.99
N GLU A 124 -10.58 -0.01 14.47
CA GLU A 124 -12.04 0.14 14.32
C GLU A 124 -12.66 -1.01 13.51
N LEU A 125 -12.00 -1.45 12.44
CA LEU A 125 -12.47 -2.59 11.64
C LEU A 125 -12.46 -3.90 12.44
N VAL A 126 -11.36 -4.20 13.16
CA VAL A 126 -11.23 -5.45 13.92
C VAL A 126 -12.17 -5.46 15.11
N ASP A 127 -12.26 -4.35 15.84
CA ASP A 127 -13.18 -4.16 16.96
C ASP A 127 -14.64 -4.31 16.48
N HIS A 128 -15.01 -3.79 15.31
CA HIS A 128 -16.34 -3.99 14.75
C HIS A 128 -16.67 -5.47 14.51
N PHE A 129 -15.71 -6.27 14.03
CA PHE A 129 -15.89 -7.71 13.88
C PHE A 129 -16.09 -8.42 15.23
N ILE A 130 -15.37 -7.99 16.26
CA ILE A 130 -15.44 -8.58 17.60
C ILE A 130 -16.74 -8.16 18.31
N GLU A 131 -16.99 -6.86 18.42
CA GLU A 131 -18.05 -6.29 19.27
C GLU A 131 -19.43 -6.36 18.61
N VAL A 132 -19.52 -6.09 17.30
CA VAL A 132 -20.81 -6.03 16.60
C VAL A 132 -21.17 -7.39 15.99
N HIS A 133 -20.18 -8.07 15.40
CA HIS A 133 -20.42 -9.36 14.73
C HIS A 133 -20.09 -10.59 15.59
N ASN A 134 -19.58 -10.40 16.81
CA ASN A 134 -19.24 -11.48 17.74
C ASN A 134 -18.27 -12.52 17.15
N ARG A 135 -17.29 -12.07 16.37
CA ARG A 135 -16.26 -12.91 15.74
C ARG A 135 -15.03 -13.05 16.63
N LYS A 136 -14.45 -14.24 16.68
CA LYS A 136 -13.28 -14.53 17.53
C LYS A 136 -12.16 -15.24 16.81
N ASP A 137 -12.47 -16.11 15.83
CA ASP A 137 -11.47 -16.77 15.00
C ASP A 137 -11.31 -15.98 13.69
N ILE A 138 -10.70 -14.80 13.80
CA ILE A 138 -10.57 -13.85 12.69
C ILE A 138 -9.28 -14.13 11.93
N ALA A 139 -9.36 -14.65 10.71
CA ALA A 139 -8.20 -14.78 9.85
C ALA A 139 -7.75 -13.42 9.30
N PHE A 140 -6.44 -13.21 9.16
CA PHE A 140 -5.88 -11.95 8.66
C PHE A 140 -4.95 -12.19 7.45
N ILE A 141 -5.27 -11.56 6.33
CA ILE A 141 -4.44 -11.53 5.13
C ILE A 141 -3.60 -10.24 5.15
N ARG A 142 -2.34 -10.33 5.59
CA ARG A 142 -1.40 -9.21 5.66
C ARG A 142 -0.94 -8.76 4.26
N GLY A 143 -0.36 -7.57 4.17
CA GLY A 143 0.46 -7.16 3.03
C GLY A 143 1.94 -7.57 3.15
N PRO A 144 2.82 -7.03 2.29
CA PRO A 144 4.26 -7.28 2.33
C PRO A 144 4.89 -6.87 3.66
N GLU A 145 5.87 -7.63 4.16
CA GLU A 145 6.51 -7.33 5.45
C GLU A 145 7.38 -6.08 5.44
N SER A 146 7.90 -5.72 4.27
CA SER A 146 8.66 -4.48 4.03
C SER A 146 7.78 -3.23 4.07
N CYS A 147 6.45 -3.36 3.98
CA CYS A 147 5.55 -2.22 3.88
C CYS A 147 5.11 -1.73 5.27
N THR A 148 5.41 -0.46 5.59
CA THR A 148 5.01 0.19 6.85
C THR A 148 3.49 0.13 7.07
N ASP A 149 2.68 0.43 6.05
CA ASP A 149 1.22 0.40 6.16
C ASP A 149 0.71 -1.01 6.50
N ALA A 150 1.28 -2.06 5.88
CA ALA A 150 0.92 -3.44 6.17
C ALA A 150 1.25 -3.81 7.63
N ASN A 151 2.38 -3.32 8.14
CA ASN A 151 2.85 -3.58 9.50
C ASN A 151 2.00 -2.86 10.54
N GLU A 152 1.61 -1.60 10.29
CA GLU A 152 0.72 -0.84 11.16
C GLU A 152 -0.66 -1.51 11.26
N ARG A 153 -1.23 -1.94 10.12
CA ARG A 153 -2.51 -2.68 10.08
C ARG A 153 -2.42 -4.01 10.83
N PHE A 154 -1.36 -4.78 10.61
CA PHE A 154 -1.19 -6.05 11.31
C PHE A 154 -0.96 -5.88 12.82
N LEU A 155 -0.25 -4.82 13.23
CA LEU A 155 -0.10 -4.49 14.63
C LEU A 155 -1.45 -4.12 15.26
N ALA A 156 -2.26 -3.30 14.59
CA ALA A 156 -3.60 -2.94 15.05
C ALA A 156 -4.49 -4.18 15.23
N TYR A 157 -4.44 -5.13 14.30
CA TYR A 157 -5.13 -6.43 14.44
C TYR A 157 -4.72 -7.17 15.72
N LYS A 158 -3.41 -7.33 15.97
CA LYS A 158 -2.93 -8.00 17.18
C LYS A 158 -3.33 -7.27 18.47
N GLU A 159 -3.20 -5.95 18.50
CA GLU A 159 -3.56 -5.14 19.67
C GLU A 159 -5.07 -5.18 19.96
N SER A 160 -5.90 -5.22 18.91
CA SER A 160 -7.36 -5.29 19.06
C SER A 160 -7.81 -6.64 19.63
N LEU A 161 -7.18 -7.74 19.19
CA LEU A 161 -7.40 -9.05 19.78
C LEU A 161 -7.02 -9.09 21.27
N ASP A 162 -5.84 -8.56 21.60
CA ASP A 162 -5.32 -8.50 22.97
C ASP A 162 -6.26 -7.68 23.89
N ALA A 163 -6.70 -6.51 23.43
CA ALA A 163 -7.64 -5.66 24.17
C ALA A 163 -8.99 -6.35 24.46
N HIS A 164 -9.39 -7.30 23.62
CA HIS A 164 -10.61 -8.10 23.77
C HIS A 164 -10.38 -9.46 24.43
N ASN A 165 -9.18 -9.74 24.95
CA ASN A 165 -8.78 -11.02 25.52
C ASN A 165 -8.97 -12.20 24.56
N ILE A 166 -8.79 -11.98 23.26
CA ILE A 166 -8.82 -13.02 22.23
C ILE A 166 -7.37 -13.46 21.96
N PRO A 167 -7.02 -14.74 22.14
CA PRO A 167 -5.67 -15.21 21.88
C PRO A 167 -5.28 -15.02 20.41
N PHE A 168 -4.15 -14.36 20.16
CA PHE A 168 -3.56 -14.31 18.83
C PHE A 168 -3.15 -15.72 18.38
N ARG A 169 -3.57 -16.11 17.18
CA ARG A 169 -3.15 -17.36 16.54
C ARG A 169 -2.39 -17.08 15.25
N GLU A 170 -1.16 -17.55 15.18
CA GLU A 170 -0.30 -17.35 14.00
C GLU A 170 -0.78 -18.15 12.79
N ASP A 171 -1.45 -19.29 13.02
CA ASP A 171 -2.01 -20.12 11.94
C ASP A 171 -3.11 -19.39 11.14
N LEU A 172 -3.81 -18.43 11.75
CA LEU A 172 -4.81 -17.55 11.15
C LEU A 172 -4.22 -16.39 10.34
N VAL A 173 -2.90 -16.30 10.19
CA VAL A 173 -2.25 -15.24 9.41
C VAL A 173 -1.69 -15.77 8.10
N TYR A 174 -1.88 -15.00 7.04
CA TYR A 174 -1.25 -15.20 5.74
C TYR A 174 -0.53 -13.92 5.30
N THR A 175 0.74 -14.02 4.88
CA THR A 175 1.51 -12.90 4.34
C THR A 175 1.24 -12.76 2.84
N GLY A 176 0.41 -11.79 2.47
CA GLY A 176 0.08 -11.44 1.09
C GLY A 176 0.97 -10.34 0.51
N THR A 177 0.61 -9.89 -0.69
CA THR A 177 1.40 -8.95 -1.50
C THR A 177 0.64 -7.68 -1.89
N PHE A 178 -0.54 -7.44 -1.27
CA PHE A 178 -1.55 -6.46 -1.71
C PHE A 178 -2.17 -6.72 -3.08
N LEU A 179 -1.77 -7.79 -3.77
CA LEU A 179 -2.31 -8.16 -5.07
C LEU A 179 -3.52 -9.10 -4.95
N PRO A 180 -4.42 -9.10 -5.95
CA PRO A 180 -5.62 -9.96 -5.99
C PRO A 180 -5.38 -11.45 -5.71
N ASP A 181 -4.25 -11.99 -6.14
CA ASP A 181 -3.92 -13.40 -6.02
C ASP A 181 -3.67 -13.84 -4.57
N SER A 182 -3.34 -12.91 -3.67
CA SER A 182 -3.13 -13.20 -2.25
C SER A 182 -4.41 -13.68 -1.56
N GLY A 183 -5.58 -13.20 -1.99
CA GLY A 183 -6.87 -13.60 -1.41
C GLY A 183 -7.13 -15.12 -1.52
N PRO A 184 -7.24 -15.67 -2.73
CA PRO A 184 -7.47 -17.11 -2.94
C PRO A 184 -6.34 -17.99 -2.38
N LYS A 185 -5.09 -17.52 -2.45
CA LYS A 185 -3.95 -18.24 -1.86
C LYS A 185 -4.07 -18.34 -0.33
N ALA A 186 -4.47 -17.26 0.34
CA ALA A 186 -4.72 -17.28 1.78
C ALA A 186 -5.86 -18.23 2.14
N ILE A 187 -6.98 -18.19 1.41
CA ILE A 187 -8.11 -19.09 1.64
C ILE A 187 -7.72 -20.56 1.45
N SER A 188 -6.94 -20.87 0.41
CA SER A 188 -6.42 -22.23 0.19
C SER A 188 -5.45 -22.66 1.29
N GLU A 189 -4.56 -21.78 1.73
CA GLU A 189 -3.64 -22.04 2.84
C GLU A 189 -4.42 -22.36 4.13
N PHE A 190 -5.44 -21.57 4.46
CA PHE A 190 -6.24 -21.79 5.68
C PHE A 190 -7.08 -23.07 5.60
N ILE A 191 -7.81 -23.28 4.49
CA ILE A 191 -8.80 -24.37 4.39
C ILE A 191 -8.16 -25.69 3.95
N ASP A 192 -7.31 -25.67 2.92
CA ASP A 192 -6.84 -26.89 2.26
C ASP A 192 -5.55 -27.42 2.90
N VAL A 193 -4.62 -26.51 3.21
CA VAL A 193 -3.28 -26.85 3.72
C VAL A 193 -3.31 -27.00 5.25
N LYS A 194 -3.64 -25.91 5.97
CA LYS A 194 -3.67 -25.87 7.43
C LYS A 194 -4.90 -26.55 8.02
N LYS A 195 -5.99 -26.66 7.24
CA LYS A 195 -7.29 -27.24 7.66
C LYS A 195 -7.84 -26.59 8.94
N ILE A 196 -7.68 -25.28 9.04
CA ILE A 196 -8.17 -24.50 10.18
C ILE A 196 -9.54 -23.91 9.87
N THR A 197 -10.31 -23.70 10.93
CA THR A 197 -11.57 -22.98 10.88
C THR A 197 -11.37 -21.54 11.32
N PHE A 198 -12.06 -20.62 10.65
CA PHE A 198 -12.16 -19.21 11.00
C PHE A 198 -13.61 -18.75 10.80
N ASP A 199 -14.04 -17.76 11.58
CA ASP A 199 -15.40 -17.20 11.51
C ASP A 199 -15.45 -15.84 10.81
N ALA A 200 -14.28 -15.27 10.50
CA ALA A 200 -14.11 -14.04 9.73
C ALA A 200 -12.77 -14.02 8.98
N VAL A 201 -12.69 -13.19 7.94
CA VAL A 201 -11.44 -12.89 7.23
C VAL A 201 -11.34 -11.38 7.05
N ILE A 202 -10.22 -10.80 7.49
CA ILE A 202 -9.87 -9.41 7.25
C ILE A 202 -8.68 -9.37 6.29
N GLY A 203 -8.82 -8.62 5.20
CA GLY A 203 -7.71 -8.29 4.31
C GLY A 203 -7.07 -6.98 4.71
N ALA A 204 -5.74 -6.90 4.68
CA ALA A 204 -5.02 -5.64 4.88
C ALA A 204 -5.29 -4.61 3.76
N ASN A 205 -5.89 -5.02 2.65
CA ASN A 205 -6.55 -4.15 1.69
C ASN A 205 -7.83 -4.79 1.12
N ASP A 206 -8.61 -3.98 0.42
CA ASP A 206 -9.85 -4.32 -0.26
C ASP A 206 -9.68 -5.38 -1.36
N GLN A 207 -8.62 -5.29 -2.17
CA GLN A 207 -8.36 -6.25 -3.25
C GLN A 207 -8.19 -7.68 -2.70
N MET A 208 -7.35 -7.87 -1.68
CA MET A 208 -7.16 -9.19 -1.07
C MET A 208 -8.45 -9.70 -0.42
N ALA A 209 -9.18 -8.85 0.30
CA ALA A 209 -10.46 -9.21 0.91
C ALA A 209 -11.52 -9.60 -0.13
N LEU A 210 -11.65 -8.84 -1.22
CA LEU A 210 -12.60 -9.09 -2.30
C LEU A 210 -12.32 -10.44 -2.99
N PHE A 211 -11.05 -10.72 -3.30
CA PHE A 211 -10.70 -11.98 -3.96
C PHE A 211 -10.72 -13.17 -3.01
N ALA A 212 -10.47 -12.99 -1.71
CA ALA A 212 -10.73 -14.00 -0.69
C ALA A 212 -12.23 -14.32 -0.59
N MET A 213 -13.09 -13.30 -0.53
CA MET A 213 -14.55 -13.46 -0.53
C MET A 213 -15.03 -14.22 -1.78
N ARG A 214 -14.53 -13.88 -2.97
CA ARG A 214 -14.86 -14.59 -4.21
C ARG A 214 -14.47 -16.07 -4.17
N ASP A 215 -13.31 -16.39 -3.59
CA ASP A 215 -12.86 -17.78 -3.46
C ASP A 215 -13.72 -18.57 -2.47
N LEU A 216 -14.07 -17.97 -1.32
CA LEU A 216 -15.02 -18.55 -0.36
C LEU A 216 -16.38 -18.85 -1.00
N ILE A 217 -16.95 -17.88 -1.74
CA ILE A 217 -18.21 -18.06 -2.46
C ILE A 217 -18.10 -19.20 -3.49
N ARG A 218 -17.00 -19.28 -4.24
CA ARG A 218 -16.77 -20.37 -5.20
C ARG A 218 -16.72 -21.75 -4.53
N ARG A 219 -16.22 -21.82 -3.29
CA ARG A 219 -16.20 -23.02 -2.46
C ARG A 219 -17.57 -23.36 -1.84
N GLY A 220 -18.62 -22.59 -2.13
CA GLY A 220 -19.95 -22.78 -1.56
C GLY A 220 -20.08 -22.24 -0.13
N ILE A 221 -19.09 -21.50 0.37
CA ILE A 221 -19.15 -20.87 1.69
C ILE A 221 -19.94 -19.57 1.55
N ARG A 222 -21.02 -19.45 2.33
CA ARG A 222 -21.82 -18.25 2.37
C ARG A 222 -21.04 -17.12 3.06
N VAL A 223 -20.77 -16.05 2.32
CA VAL A 223 -20.28 -14.78 2.87
C VAL A 223 -21.48 -13.84 2.97
N SER A 224 -21.75 -13.33 4.18
CA SER A 224 -22.84 -12.37 4.40
C SER A 224 -22.28 -10.96 4.22
N ILE A 225 -22.97 -10.14 3.43
CA ILE A 225 -22.69 -8.72 3.19
C ILE A 225 -23.64 -7.91 4.05
#